data_AF-A0A832ZE48-F1
#
_entry.id   AF-A0A832ZE48-F1
#
_cell.length_a   1.000
_cell.length_b   1.000
_cell.length_c   1.000
_cell.angle_alpha   90.00
_cell.angle_beta   90.00
_cell.angle_gamma   90.00
#
_symmetry.space_group_name_H-M   'P 1'
#
loop_
_entity.id
_entity.type
_entity.pdbx_description
1 polymer ?
#
loop_
_entity_poly.entity_id
_entity_poly.type
_entity_poly.pdbx_seq_one_letter_code
_entity_poly.pdbx_strand_id
1 'polypeptide(L)'
;MVRLALLSMLLILGISLLSATVAAYGARYAGPTILVDLAHGENTRGLCTLFAVMPEARWAVLIPSEDYKLPECPVKPAEILVGDFAKVADKLKDFDMIIIGQPTRYLSQQEIEALKQWFHSIPGRVLWCAGDSDYPAQGGNQEIANHACDALLAAIGSKLRLDFVSVEDTVSNAGRPYRVVGVVKPDPRYGAEVIAYGASKVLFHGPGAVVWVDAAGKWHKLTESNAPKNIVKIVVTSENGRIVEHQPRQPGAPGEFGKAHRVGEQGVFVL
;
A
#
# COMPACT_ATOMS: atom_id res chain seq x y z
N MET A 1 -14.11 -22.04 -59.56
CA MET A 1 -12.88 -22.11 -58.74
C MET A 1 -12.32 -20.74 -58.36
N VAL A 2 -12.14 -19.80 -59.30
CA VAL A 2 -11.54 -18.47 -59.02
C VAL A 2 -12.31 -17.62 -58.00
N ARG A 3 -13.65 -17.63 -58.01
CA ARG A 3 -14.48 -16.88 -57.04
C ARG A 3 -14.39 -17.41 -55.60
N LEU A 4 -14.14 -18.71 -55.41
CA LEU A 4 -14.01 -19.32 -54.09
C LEU A 4 -12.64 -18.99 -53.47
N ALA A 5 -11.59 -18.91 -54.30
CA ALA A 5 -10.24 -18.52 -53.91
C ALA A 5 -10.14 -17.04 -53.49
N LEU A 6 -10.84 -16.13 -54.19
CA LEU A 6 -10.87 -14.71 -53.81
C LEU A 6 -11.58 -14.49 -52.46
N LEU A 7 -12.68 -15.20 -52.21
CA LEU A 7 -13.43 -15.07 -50.96
C LEU A 7 -12.63 -15.56 -49.75
N SER A 8 -11.89 -16.66 -49.91
CA SER A 8 -11.03 -17.21 -48.86
C SER A 8 -9.80 -16.34 -48.62
N MET A 9 -9.23 -15.72 -49.66
CA MET A 9 -8.12 -14.77 -49.50
C MET A 9 -8.54 -13.48 -48.77
N LEU A 10 -9.73 -12.94 -49.05
CA LEU A 10 -10.30 -11.79 -48.34
C LEU A 10 -10.63 -12.10 -46.88
N LEU A 11 -11.13 -13.32 -46.59
CA LEU A 11 -11.42 -13.76 -45.23
C LEU A 11 -10.13 -13.93 -44.40
N ILE A 12 -9.08 -14.51 -45.00
CA ILE A 12 -7.77 -14.67 -44.35
C ILE A 12 -7.13 -13.29 -44.09
N LEU A 13 -7.22 -12.36 -45.04
CA LEU A 13 -6.70 -11.00 -44.85
C LEU A 13 -7.46 -10.25 -43.74
N GLY A 14 -8.79 -10.40 -43.69
CA GLY A 14 -9.65 -9.82 -42.65
C GLY A 14 -9.36 -10.38 -41.25
N ILE A 15 -9.17 -11.70 -41.13
CA ILE A 15 -8.78 -12.35 -39.87
C ILE A 15 -7.38 -11.88 -39.45
N SER A 16 -6.44 -11.77 -40.39
CA SER A 16 -5.06 -11.32 -40.12
C SER A 16 -5.01 -9.88 -39.63
N LEU A 17 -5.82 -8.99 -40.23
CA LEU A 17 -5.96 -7.58 -39.83
C LEU A 17 -6.65 -7.44 -38.47
N LEU A 18 -7.67 -8.26 -38.15
CA LEU A 18 -8.26 -8.30 -36.81
C LEU A 18 -7.27 -8.82 -35.76
N SER A 19 -6.48 -9.85 -36.05
CA SER A 19 -5.47 -10.35 -35.12
C SER A 19 -4.33 -9.35 -34.90
N ALA A 20 -3.96 -8.56 -35.91
CA ALA A 20 -2.95 -7.51 -35.78
C ALA A 20 -3.45 -6.32 -34.95
N THR A 21 -4.73 -5.93 -35.05
CA THR A 21 -5.30 -4.87 -34.22
C THR A 21 -5.53 -5.32 -32.77
N VAL A 22 -5.91 -6.58 -32.54
CA VAL A 22 -5.99 -7.17 -31.19
C VAL A 22 -4.60 -7.31 -30.55
N ALA A 23 -3.57 -7.67 -31.32
CA ALA A 23 -2.19 -7.72 -30.83
C ALA A 23 -1.62 -6.33 -30.51
N ALA A 24 -1.95 -5.30 -31.31
CA ALA A 24 -1.53 -3.92 -31.05
C ALA A 24 -2.22 -3.29 -29.83
N TYR A 25 -3.47 -3.68 -29.54
CA TYR A 25 -4.15 -3.30 -28.29
C TYR A 25 -3.69 -4.10 -27.07
N GLY A 26 -2.94 -5.19 -27.26
CA GLY A 26 -2.52 -6.13 -26.22
C GLY A 26 -1.05 -6.02 -25.78
N ALA A 27 -0.26 -5.12 -26.38
CA ALA A 27 1.12 -4.90 -25.98
C ALA A 27 1.16 -4.14 -24.64
N ARG A 28 0.96 -4.88 -23.54
CA ARG A 28 1.17 -4.38 -22.19
C ARG A 28 2.62 -3.94 -22.06
N TYR A 29 2.84 -2.80 -21.41
CA TYR A 29 4.17 -2.40 -20.99
C TYR A 29 4.83 -3.56 -20.21
N ALA A 30 6.11 -3.83 -20.46
CA ALA A 30 6.77 -5.04 -19.98
C ALA A 30 6.94 -5.07 -18.44
N GLY A 31 6.93 -3.90 -17.79
CA GLY A 31 6.95 -3.77 -16.34
C GLY A 31 5.58 -3.48 -15.71
N PRO A 32 5.49 -3.45 -14.37
CA PRO A 32 4.25 -3.16 -13.68
C PRO A 32 3.77 -1.72 -13.93
N THR A 33 2.46 -1.53 -13.99
CA THR A 33 1.83 -0.20 -13.96
C THR A 33 1.45 0.17 -12.53
N ILE A 34 1.97 1.29 -12.03
CA ILE A 34 1.84 1.65 -10.61
C ILE A 34 1.27 3.07 -10.48
N LEU A 35 0.18 3.21 -9.73
CA LEU A 35 -0.40 4.49 -9.36
C LEU A 35 0.02 4.86 -7.93
N VAL A 36 0.59 6.06 -7.77
CA VAL A 36 0.90 6.63 -6.46
C VAL A 36 -0.10 7.74 -6.15
N ASP A 37 -0.68 7.70 -4.96
CA ASP A 37 -1.60 8.71 -4.46
C ASP A 37 -0.88 9.89 -3.82
N LEU A 38 -1.23 11.09 -4.27
CA LEU A 38 -0.94 12.38 -3.63
C LEU A 38 -2.21 13.22 -3.43
N ALA A 39 -3.37 12.69 -3.80
CA ALA A 39 -4.64 13.40 -3.72
C ALA A 39 -5.22 13.43 -2.31
N HIS A 40 -4.67 12.68 -1.36
CA HIS A 40 -5.12 12.67 0.05
C HIS A 40 -4.13 13.33 1.01
N GLY A 41 -3.19 14.11 0.48
CA GLY A 41 -2.27 14.94 1.27
C GLY A 41 -0.96 14.24 1.65
N GLU A 42 -0.67 13.12 0.99
CA GLU A 42 0.58 12.39 1.08
C GLU A 42 1.79 13.29 0.81
N ASN A 43 2.90 12.96 1.45
CA ASN A 43 4.16 13.68 1.26
C ASN A 43 4.84 13.25 -0.05
N THR A 44 5.33 14.23 -0.82
CA THR A 44 6.10 13.96 -2.06
C THR A 44 7.54 13.54 -1.81
N ARG A 45 8.03 13.62 -0.57
CA ARG A 45 9.37 13.15 -0.18
C ARG A 45 9.50 11.65 -0.45
N GLY A 46 10.57 11.29 -1.14
CA GLY A 46 10.83 9.90 -1.52
C GLY A 46 10.20 9.48 -2.85
N LEU A 47 9.29 10.27 -3.44
CA LEU A 47 8.66 9.95 -4.72
C LEU A 47 9.70 9.76 -5.84
N CYS A 48 10.66 10.68 -5.95
CA CYS A 48 11.72 10.57 -6.96
C CYS A 48 12.63 9.35 -6.73
N THR A 49 12.88 8.99 -5.46
CA THR A 49 13.65 7.78 -5.12
C THR A 49 12.87 6.53 -5.52
N LEU A 50 11.56 6.50 -5.24
CA LEU A 50 10.68 5.40 -5.63
C LEU A 50 10.71 5.16 -7.15
N PHE A 51 10.59 6.24 -7.93
CA PHE A 51 10.67 6.14 -9.40
C PHE A 51 12.04 5.68 -9.89
N ALA A 52 13.12 6.09 -9.21
CA ALA A 52 14.48 5.74 -9.60
C ALA A 52 14.86 4.29 -9.26
N VAL A 53 14.25 3.68 -8.23
CA VAL A 53 14.54 2.30 -7.81
C VAL A 53 13.93 1.26 -8.76
N MET A 54 12.80 1.59 -9.40
CA MET A 54 12.17 0.74 -10.42
C MET A 54 11.92 1.55 -11.71
N PRO A 55 12.97 1.87 -12.48
CA PRO A 55 12.85 2.64 -13.72
C PRO A 55 12.07 1.90 -14.81
N GLU A 56 11.96 0.58 -14.71
CA GLU A 56 11.19 -0.29 -15.59
C GLU A 56 9.69 -0.34 -15.27
N ALA A 57 9.22 0.34 -14.21
CA ALA A 57 7.80 0.47 -13.93
C ALA A 57 7.19 1.66 -14.67
N ARG A 58 5.94 1.52 -15.11
CA ARG A 58 5.17 2.62 -15.67
C ARG A 58 4.44 3.33 -14.53
N TRP A 59 5.00 4.46 -14.11
CA TRP A 59 4.48 5.27 -13.03
C TRP A 59 3.34 6.19 -13.47
N ALA A 60 2.29 6.25 -12.67
CA ALA A 60 1.29 7.31 -12.68
C ALA A 60 1.15 7.93 -11.30
N VAL A 61 0.69 9.18 -11.27
CA VAL A 61 0.46 9.89 -10.01
C VAL A 61 -0.96 10.48 -10.01
N LEU A 62 -1.69 10.25 -8.94
CA LEU A 62 -2.98 10.90 -8.67
C LEU A 62 -2.72 12.18 -7.86
N ILE A 63 -3.14 13.33 -8.38
CA ILE A 63 -2.99 14.64 -7.74
C ILE A 63 -4.38 15.27 -7.51
N PRO A 64 -4.54 16.13 -6.49
CA PRO A 64 -5.86 16.66 -6.14
C PRO A 64 -6.39 17.68 -7.14
N SER A 65 -5.51 18.36 -7.89
CA SER A 65 -5.86 19.46 -8.80
C SER A 65 -4.77 19.69 -9.85
N GLU A 66 -5.13 20.31 -10.99
CA GLU A 66 -4.23 20.60 -12.12
C GLU A 66 -3.05 21.52 -11.75
N ASP A 67 -3.22 22.35 -10.71
CA ASP A 67 -2.20 23.29 -10.24
C ASP A 67 -1.23 22.67 -9.21
N TYR A 68 -1.41 21.40 -8.85
CA TYR A 68 -0.53 20.70 -7.92
C TYR A 68 0.87 20.52 -8.51
N LYS A 69 1.89 20.95 -7.75
CA LYS A 69 3.29 20.92 -8.19
C LYS A 69 3.99 19.65 -7.72
N LEU A 70 4.27 18.76 -8.65
CA LEU A 70 5.12 17.59 -8.41
C LEU A 70 6.59 18.02 -8.22
N PRO A 71 7.37 17.29 -7.39
CA PRO A 71 8.80 17.50 -7.33
C PRO A 71 9.47 17.21 -8.66
N GLU A 72 10.58 17.87 -8.94
CA GLU A 72 11.39 17.59 -10.12
C GLU A 72 12.17 16.29 -9.94
N CYS A 73 11.60 15.19 -10.43
CA CYS A 73 12.26 13.90 -10.47
C CYS A 73 13.03 13.67 -11.78
N PRO A 74 14.16 12.91 -11.77
CA PRO A 74 14.86 12.48 -12.97
C PRO A 74 13.99 11.58 -13.86
N VAL A 75 13.22 10.68 -13.24
CA VAL A 75 12.19 9.87 -13.91
C VAL A 75 10.86 10.61 -13.77
N LYS A 76 10.17 10.84 -14.89
CA LYS A 76 8.84 11.47 -14.91
C LYS A 76 7.75 10.40 -14.88
N PRO A 77 6.62 10.65 -14.19
CA PRO A 77 5.47 9.77 -14.33
C PRO A 77 4.96 9.81 -15.78
N ALA A 78 4.55 8.64 -16.27
CA ALA A 78 3.99 8.48 -17.61
C ALA A 78 2.56 9.03 -17.73
N GLU A 79 1.85 9.16 -16.61
CA GLU A 79 0.50 9.71 -16.55
C GLU A 79 0.30 10.49 -15.24
N ILE A 80 -0.47 11.57 -15.33
CA ILE A 80 -0.94 12.34 -14.17
C ILE A 80 -2.47 12.30 -14.22
N LEU A 81 -3.07 11.83 -13.13
CA LEU A 81 -4.50 11.77 -12.94
C LEU A 81 -4.93 12.87 -11.97
N VAL A 82 -6.07 13.51 -12.22
CA VAL A 82 -6.49 14.69 -11.44
C VAL A 82 -7.86 14.48 -10.79
N GLY A 83 -7.88 14.51 -9.46
CA GLY A 83 -9.06 14.35 -8.62
C GLY A 83 -8.82 13.38 -7.48
N ASP A 84 -9.72 12.42 -7.36
CA ASP A 84 -9.76 11.40 -6.31
C ASP A 84 -10.02 10.01 -6.95
N PHE A 85 -10.01 8.93 -6.16
CA PHE A 85 -10.16 7.58 -6.74
C PHE A 85 -11.53 7.34 -7.37
N ALA A 86 -12.58 8.03 -6.92
CA ALA A 86 -13.93 7.88 -7.47
C ALA A 86 -14.02 8.55 -8.85
N LYS A 87 -13.40 9.72 -9.01
CA LYS A 87 -13.37 10.46 -10.27
C LYS A 87 -12.57 9.75 -11.35
N VAL A 88 -11.56 8.96 -10.97
CA VAL A 88 -10.68 8.23 -11.92
C VAL A 88 -10.94 6.73 -11.93
N ALA A 89 -12.08 6.28 -11.38
CA ALA A 89 -12.41 4.87 -11.18
C ALA A 89 -12.30 4.04 -12.47
N ASP A 90 -12.69 4.60 -13.62
CA ASP A 90 -12.64 3.94 -14.93
C ASP A 90 -11.21 3.64 -15.42
N LYS A 91 -10.24 4.42 -14.93
CA LYS A 91 -8.81 4.26 -15.23
C LYS A 91 -8.08 3.32 -14.29
N LEU A 92 -8.64 3.03 -13.09
CA LEU A 92 -7.94 2.20 -12.09
C LEU A 92 -7.56 0.82 -12.62
N LYS A 93 -8.37 0.27 -13.54
CA LYS A 93 -8.12 -1.02 -14.21
C LYS A 93 -6.77 -1.08 -14.95
N ASP A 94 -6.16 0.06 -15.29
CA ASP A 94 -4.90 0.13 -16.01
C ASP A 94 -3.69 -0.05 -15.07
N PHE A 95 -3.89 -0.04 -13.75
CA PHE A 95 -2.82 -0.14 -12.73
C PHE A 95 -2.79 -1.47 -11.99
N ASP A 96 -1.64 -2.11 -11.98
CA ASP A 96 -1.36 -3.35 -11.25
C ASP A 96 -1.24 -3.14 -9.75
N MET A 97 -0.71 -1.98 -9.37
CA MET A 97 -0.49 -1.60 -7.99
C MET A 97 -0.97 -0.18 -7.73
N ILE A 98 -1.60 0.03 -6.57
CA ILE A 98 -1.93 1.34 -6.03
C ILE A 98 -1.19 1.51 -4.70
N ILE A 99 -0.50 2.64 -4.55
CA ILE A 99 0.24 3.04 -3.34
C ILE A 99 -0.42 4.28 -2.74
N ILE A 100 -0.89 4.17 -1.50
CA ILE A 100 -1.43 5.26 -0.69
C ILE A 100 -0.43 5.53 0.44
N GLY A 101 0.33 6.62 0.32
CA GLY A 101 1.51 6.89 1.13
C GLY A 101 1.24 7.80 2.33
N GLN A 102 0.66 7.26 3.40
CA GLN A 102 0.34 8.00 4.63
C GLN A 102 -0.64 9.15 4.36
N PRO A 103 -1.91 8.83 4.03
CA PRO A 103 -2.90 9.83 3.68
C PRO A 103 -3.21 10.71 4.89
N THR A 104 -3.27 12.02 4.69
CA THR A 104 -3.65 13.00 5.73
C THR A 104 -5.10 13.45 5.60
N ARG A 105 -5.88 12.79 4.74
CA ARG A 105 -7.31 12.97 4.57
C ARG A 105 -7.99 11.61 4.44
N TYR A 106 -9.21 11.52 4.92
CA TYR A 106 -10.03 10.33 4.72
C TYR A 106 -10.37 10.16 3.23
N LEU A 107 -10.41 8.90 2.80
CA LEU A 107 -11.03 8.53 1.54
C LEU A 107 -12.55 8.53 1.72
N SER A 108 -13.27 9.03 0.74
CA SER A 108 -14.73 8.95 0.73
C SER A 108 -15.23 7.51 0.52
N GLN A 109 -16.49 7.25 0.85
CA GLN A 109 -17.09 5.93 0.62
C GLN A 109 -17.07 5.51 -0.86
N GLN A 110 -17.19 6.47 -1.78
CA GLN A 110 -17.18 6.23 -3.22
C GLN A 110 -15.79 5.80 -3.70
N GLU A 111 -14.74 6.39 -3.12
CA GLU A 111 -13.36 6.03 -3.39
C GLU A 111 -13.00 4.65 -2.84
N ILE A 112 -13.41 4.36 -1.61
CA ILE A 112 -13.23 3.04 -1.00
C ILE A 112 -13.91 1.96 -1.86
N GLU A 113 -15.12 2.22 -2.36
CA GLU A 113 -15.81 1.28 -3.25
C GLU A 113 -15.10 1.14 -4.61
N ALA A 114 -14.60 2.23 -5.21
CA ALA A 114 -13.83 2.17 -6.45
C ALA A 114 -12.55 1.33 -6.28
N LEU A 115 -11.79 1.56 -5.20
CA LEU A 115 -10.60 0.78 -4.87
C LEU A 115 -10.92 -0.69 -4.59
N LYS A 116 -12.01 -0.98 -3.89
CA LYS A 116 -12.46 -2.35 -3.64
C LYS A 116 -12.84 -3.07 -4.94
N GLN A 117 -13.59 -2.41 -5.83
CA GLN A 117 -13.94 -2.98 -7.13
C GLN A 117 -12.69 -3.22 -7.97
N TRP A 118 -11.75 -2.28 -7.98
CA TRP A 118 -10.46 -2.45 -8.65
C TRP A 118 -9.68 -3.64 -8.09
N PHE A 119 -9.52 -3.74 -6.77
CA PHE A 119 -8.73 -4.79 -6.12
C PHE A 119 -9.27 -6.20 -6.42
N HIS A 120 -10.59 -6.34 -6.50
CA HIS A 120 -11.28 -7.60 -6.82
C HIS A 120 -11.53 -7.82 -8.32
N SER A 121 -11.19 -6.86 -9.19
CA SER A 121 -11.52 -6.93 -10.62
C SER A 121 -10.83 -8.08 -11.35
N ILE A 122 -9.57 -8.35 -11.01
CA ILE A 122 -8.77 -9.46 -11.54
C ILE A 122 -7.76 -9.92 -10.46
N PRO A 123 -7.30 -11.18 -10.51
CA PRO A 123 -6.21 -11.64 -9.66
C PRO A 123 -4.91 -10.86 -9.89
N GLY A 124 -4.12 -10.68 -8.84
CA GLY A 124 -2.77 -10.10 -8.93
C GLY A 124 -2.67 -8.59 -8.72
N ARG A 125 -3.77 -7.91 -8.35
CA ARG A 125 -3.71 -6.50 -7.91
C ARG A 125 -3.01 -6.37 -6.57
N VAL A 126 -2.24 -5.31 -6.40
CA VAL A 126 -1.47 -5.02 -5.18
C VAL A 126 -1.87 -3.67 -4.59
N LEU A 127 -2.41 -3.67 -3.38
CA LEU A 127 -2.66 -2.44 -2.62
C LEU A 127 -1.59 -2.27 -1.54
N TRP A 128 -0.92 -1.13 -1.55
CA TRP A 128 -0.07 -0.68 -0.44
C TRP A 128 -0.72 0.54 0.21
N CYS A 129 -1.03 0.46 1.50
CA CYS A 129 -1.52 1.60 2.28
C CYS A 129 -0.62 1.77 3.50
N ALA A 130 0.09 2.89 3.57
CA ALA A 130 0.99 3.20 4.67
C ALA A 130 0.23 3.95 5.76
N GLY A 131 0.27 3.41 6.97
CA GLY A 131 -0.17 4.07 8.19
C GLY A 131 0.91 4.97 8.81
N ASP A 132 0.67 5.34 10.06
CA ASP A 132 1.59 6.02 10.96
C ASP A 132 1.54 5.36 12.35
N SER A 133 2.30 5.88 13.31
CA SER A 133 2.12 5.54 14.72
C SER A 133 1.12 6.47 15.43
N ASP A 134 1.05 6.35 16.74
CA ASP A 134 0.33 7.29 17.62
C ASP A 134 1.11 8.60 17.91
N TYR A 135 2.22 8.85 17.20
CA TYR A 135 3.11 10.01 17.41
C TYR A 135 3.09 11.01 16.24
N PRO A 136 3.09 12.34 16.50
CA PRO A 136 2.94 12.95 17.82
C PRO A 136 1.60 12.59 18.45
N ALA A 137 1.50 12.79 19.76
CA ALA A 137 0.25 12.68 20.49
C ALA A 137 -0.75 13.67 19.90
N GLN A 138 -1.55 13.20 18.97
CA GLN A 138 -2.23 14.05 18.02
C GLN A 138 -3.73 14.01 18.31
N GLY A 139 -4.25 12.83 18.60
CA GLY A 139 -5.62 12.65 19.03
C GLY A 139 -6.68 12.83 17.94
N GLY A 140 -7.64 11.90 17.91
CA GLY A 140 -8.86 11.99 17.11
C GLY A 140 -8.57 11.96 15.62
N ASN A 141 -9.08 12.95 14.88
CA ASN A 141 -8.94 13.13 13.42
C ASN A 141 -7.50 13.40 12.95
N GLN A 142 -6.48 12.92 13.64
CA GLN A 142 -5.08 13.17 13.29
C GLN A 142 -4.32 11.84 13.07
N GLU A 143 -4.84 10.72 13.56
CA GLU A 143 -4.43 9.35 13.15
C GLU A 143 -5.09 8.95 11.81
N ILE A 144 -5.27 9.93 10.90
CA ILE A 144 -6.04 9.77 9.68
C ILE A 144 -5.48 8.64 8.82
N ALA A 145 -4.16 8.53 8.72
CA ALA A 145 -3.52 7.48 7.93
C ALA A 145 -3.95 6.08 8.41
N ASN A 146 -3.98 5.85 9.72
CA ASN A 146 -4.36 4.58 10.31
C ASN A 146 -5.83 4.29 10.04
N HIS A 147 -6.72 5.25 10.31
CA HIS A 147 -8.15 5.07 10.07
C HIS A 147 -8.50 4.89 8.59
N ALA A 148 -7.86 5.65 7.69
CA ALA A 148 -8.09 5.56 6.26
C ALA A 148 -7.63 4.20 5.71
N CYS A 149 -6.43 3.75 6.09
CA CYS A 149 -5.94 2.44 5.70
C CYS A 149 -6.79 1.30 6.31
N ASP A 150 -7.17 1.40 7.58
CA ASP A 150 -8.00 0.39 8.24
C ASP A 150 -9.40 0.28 7.62
N ALA A 151 -10.03 1.40 7.26
CA ALA A 151 -11.31 1.42 6.57
C ALA A 151 -11.21 0.76 5.19
N LEU A 152 -10.14 1.06 4.43
CA LEU A 152 -9.90 0.45 3.13
C LEU A 152 -9.59 -1.05 3.24
N LEU A 153 -8.72 -1.44 4.17
CA LEU A 153 -8.40 -2.85 4.45
C LEU A 153 -9.65 -3.63 4.86
N ALA A 154 -10.54 -3.03 5.66
CA ALA A 154 -11.83 -3.61 5.99
C ALA A 154 -12.71 -3.82 4.75
N ALA A 155 -12.82 -2.81 3.89
CA ALA A 155 -13.66 -2.84 2.71
C ALA A 155 -13.25 -3.92 1.70
N ILE A 156 -11.95 -4.19 1.56
CA ILE A 156 -11.44 -5.26 0.70
C ILE A 156 -11.48 -6.66 1.35
N GLY A 157 -11.93 -6.76 2.61
CA GLY A 157 -12.01 -8.02 3.35
C GLY A 157 -10.69 -8.47 3.98
N SER A 158 -9.68 -7.59 4.07
CA SER A 158 -8.44 -7.87 4.79
C SER A 158 -8.69 -7.89 6.30
N LYS A 159 -8.00 -8.81 6.97
CA LYS A 159 -7.98 -8.91 8.44
C LYS A 159 -6.92 -8.03 9.07
N LEU A 160 -6.00 -7.46 8.30
CA LEU A 160 -4.92 -6.62 8.82
C LEU A 160 -5.44 -5.25 9.24
N ARG A 161 -4.92 -4.72 10.35
CA ARG A 161 -5.15 -3.35 10.82
C ARG A 161 -3.87 -2.74 11.37
N LEU A 162 -3.87 -1.43 11.53
CA LEU A 162 -2.81 -0.66 12.17
C LEU A 162 -3.21 -0.42 13.62
N ASP A 163 -2.36 -0.86 14.55
CA ASP A 163 -2.58 -0.59 15.97
C ASP A 163 -2.18 0.85 16.31
N PHE A 164 -2.93 1.47 17.22
CA PHE A 164 -2.76 2.87 17.61
C PHE A 164 -1.73 2.99 18.72
N VAL A 165 -0.49 2.59 18.40
CA VAL A 165 0.67 2.65 19.29
C VAL A 165 1.92 3.02 18.49
N SER A 166 2.96 3.47 19.18
CA SER A 166 4.31 3.56 18.61
C SER A 166 5.13 2.33 18.93
N VAL A 167 5.99 1.97 17.99
CA VAL A 167 7.01 0.94 18.14
C VAL A 167 8.38 1.60 18.12
N GLU A 168 9.14 1.38 19.19
CA GLU A 168 10.55 1.74 19.28
C GLU A 168 11.42 0.47 19.31
N ASP A 169 12.70 0.60 18.99
CA ASP A 169 13.68 -0.47 19.19
C ASP A 169 14.93 0.12 19.82
N THR A 170 15.27 -0.32 21.02
CA THR A 170 16.37 0.29 21.79
C THR A 170 17.76 -0.13 21.29
N VAL A 171 17.84 -1.15 20.44
CA VAL A 171 19.10 -1.72 19.93
C VAL A 171 19.20 -1.60 18.42
N SER A 172 18.20 -2.08 17.67
CA SER A 172 18.17 -2.01 16.21
C SER A 172 17.56 -0.68 15.75
N ASN A 173 18.34 0.39 15.85
CA ASN A 173 17.91 1.73 15.47
C ASN A 173 19.01 2.58 14.82
N ALA A 174 18.61 3.70 14.21
CA ALA A 174 19.51 4.70 13.61
C ALA A 174 19.76 5.89 14.58
N GLY A 175 20.26 5.58 15.78
CA GLY A 175 20.71 6.55 16.79
C GLY A 175 19.64 7.08 17.75
N ARG A 176 18.37 6.73 17.53
CA ARG A 176 17.23 7.03 18.40
C ARG A 176 16.25 5.87 18.38
N PRO A 177 15.62 5.45 19.51
CA PRO A 177 14.76 4.28 19.55
C PRO A 177 13.56 4.30 18.56
N TYR A 178 12.97 5.47 18.32
CA TYR A 178 11.89 5.63 17.32
C TYR A 178 12.36 5.52 15.86
N ARG A 179 13.67 5.58 15.58
CA ARG A 179 14.25 5.38 14.24
C ARG A 179 14.58 3.90 14.05
N VAL A 180 13.55 3.07 14.09
CA VAL A 180 13.64 1.62 14.10
C VAL A 180 14.27 1.13 12.81
N VAL A 181 15.31 0.31 12.92
CA VAL A 181 15.87 -0.44 11.80
C VAL A 181 15.23 -1.83 11.85
N GLY A 182 14.14 -1.99 11.11
CA GLY A 182 13.39 -3.23 10.99
C GLY A 182 14.20 -4.30 10.26
N VAL A 183 13.99 -5.55 10.65
CA VAL A 183 14.59 -6.75 10.06
C VAL A 183 13.63 -7.31 9.02
N VAL A 184 14.08 -7.40 7.77
CA VAL A 184 13.31 -8.03 6.69
C VAL A 184 13.48 -9.54 6.83
N LYS A 185 12.42 -10.21 7.28
CA LYS A 185 12.42 -11.65 7.53
C LYS A 185 11.06 -12.27 7.17
N PRO A 186 10.69 -12.24 5.88
CA PRO A 186 9.48 -12.88 5.42
C PRO A 186 9.51 -14.39 5.67
N ASP A 187 8.34 -14.92 6.02
CA ASP A 187 8.08 -16.35 5.96
C ASP A 187 8.10 -16.80 4.49
N PRO A 188 8.78 -17.90 4.12
CA PRO A 188 8.94 -18.32 2.72
C PRO A 188 7.64 -18.78 2.04
N ARG A 189 6.51 -18.82 2.74
CA ARG A 189 5.20 -19.06 2.14
C ARG A 189 4.97 -18.12 0.96
N TYR A 190 4.45 -18.69 -0.13
CA TYR A 190 4.12 -17.98 -1.37
C TYR A 190 5.33 -17.31 -2.07
N GLY A 191 6.56 -17.70 -1.75
CA GLY A 191 7.77 -17.15 -2.36
C GLY A 191 8.18 -15.77 -1.81
N ALA A 192 7.65 -15.37 -0.66
CA ALA A 192 7.88 -14.04 -0.10
C ALA A 192 9.34 -13.79 0.32
N GLU A 193 10.18 -14.83 0.42
CA GLU A 193 11.62 -14.71 0.65
C GLU A 193 12.34 -13.89 -0.44
N VAL A 194 11.77 -13.80 -1.64
CA VAL A 194 12.31 -12.95 -2.72
C VAL A 194 12.40 -11.48 -2.31
N ILE A 195 11.51 -11.01 -1.42
CA ILE A 195 11.52 -9.63 -0.90
C ILE A 195 12.83 -9.35 -0.15
N ALA A 196 13.36 -10.33 0.56
CA ALA A 196 14.60 -10.19 1.32
C ALA A 196 15.86 -10.04 0.44
N TYR A 197 15.75 -10.30 -0.88
CA TYR A 197 16.84 -10.02 -1.82
C TYR A 197 17.00 -8.53 -2.12
N GLY A 198 15.92 -7.74 -2.01
CA GLY A 198 15.96 -6.29 -2.23
C GLY A 198 16.54 -5.53 -1.03
N ALA A 199 16.24 -5.98 0.19
CA ALA A 199 16.78 -5.40 1.42
C ALA A 199 16.71 -6.41 2.57
N SER A 200 17.75 -6.45 3.42
CA SER A 200 17.74 -7.21 4.67
C SER A 200 17.31 -6.38 5.89
N LYS A 201 17.33 -5.05 5.76
CA LYS A 201 16.96 -4.08 6.80
C LYS A 201 16.27 -2.87 6.18
N VAL A 202 15.28 -2.32 6.86
CA VAL A 202 14.54 -1.12 6.43
C VAL A 202 14.44 -0.14 7.60
N LEU A 203 14.68 1.14 7.33
CA LEU A 203 14.56 2.20 8.32
C LEU A 203 13.10 2.71 8.37
N PHE A 204 12.51 2.67 9.56
CA PHE A 204 11.23 3.29 9.88
C PHE A 204 11.47 4.48 10.81
N HIS A 205 10.73 5.57 10.58
CA HIS A 205 10.88 6.80 11.34
C HIS A 205 9.63 7.05 12.18
N GLY A 206 9.49 6.32 13.29
CA GLY A 206 8.32 6.30 14.17
C GLY A 206 7.22 5.34 13.70
N PRO A 207 7.50 4.04 13.53
CA PRO A 207 6.48 3.11 13.04
C PRO A 207 5.39 2.80 14.08
N GLY A 208 4.18 2.52 13.60
CA GLY A 208 3.15 1.80 14.33
C GLY A 208 3.31 0.27 14.25
N ALA A 209 2.42 -0.47 14.89
CA ALA A 209 2.39 -1.93 14.83
C ALA A 209 1.27 -2.43 13.92
N VAL A 210 1.53 -3.48 13.14
CA VAL A 210 0.50 -4.16 12.34
C VAL A 210 -0.08 -5.33 13.13
N VAL A 211 -1.41 -5.42 13.14
CA VAL A 211 -2.20 -6.39 13.91
C VAL A 211 -3.25 -7.03 13.01
N TRP A 212 -4.05 -7.95 13.57
CA TRP A 212 -5.18 -8.51 12.85
C TRP A 212 -6.45 -8.52 13.68
N VAL A 213 -7.59 -8.47 13.00
CA VAL A 213 -8.93 -8.45 13.61
C VAL A 213 -9.68 -9.73 13.26
N ASP A 214 -10.26 -10.37 14.27
CA ASP A 214 -11.05 -11.58 14.10
C ASP A 214 -12.50 -11.31 13.66
N ALA A 215 -13.26 -12.38 13.44
CA ALA A 215 -14.66 -12.26 13.02
C ALA A 215 -15.58 -11.63 14.08
N ALA A 216 -15.16 -11.59 15.34
CA ALA A 216 -15.88 -10.92 16.43
C ALA A 216 -15.46 -9.45 16.60
N GLY A 217 -14.57 -8.94 15.75
CA GLY A 217 -14.05 -7.58 15.84
C GLY A 217 -12.97 -7.39 16.92
N LYS A 218 -12.45 -8.48 17.50
CA LYS A 218 -11.37 -8.42 18.48
C LYS A 218 -10.02 -8.32 17.78
N TRP A 219 -9.16 -7.45 18.30
CA TRP A 219 -7.82 -7.19 17.81
C TRP A 219 -6.82 -8.15 18.47
N HIS A 220 -5.89 -8.67 17.66
CA HIS A 220 -4.93 -9.70 18.06
C HIS A 220 -3.57 -9.42 17.44
N LYS A 221 -2.51 -9.87 18.10
CA LYS A 221 -1.14 -9.69 17.62
C LYS A 221 -0.83 -10.67 16.50
N LEU A 222 -0.01 -10.26 15.53
CA LEU A 222 0.46 -11.13 14.45
C LEU A 222 1.55 -12.14 14.88
N THR A 223 2.02 -12.04 16.12
CA THR A 223 2.94 -13.00 16.74
C THR A 223 2.22 -14.18 17.42
N GLU A 224 0.91 -14.09 17.64
CA GLU A 224 0.12 -15.18 18.22
C GLU A 224 -0.07 -16.34 17.22
N SER A 225 -0.17 -17.56 17.76
CA SER A 225 -0.25 -18.80 16.95
C SER A 225 -1.54 -18.94 16.14
N ASN A 226 -2.57 -18.16 16.46
CA ASN A 226 -3.87 -18.14 15.78
C ASN A 226 -3.94 -17.13 14.62
N ALA A 227 -2.83 -16.44 14.30
CA ALA A 227 -2.79 -15.50 13.20
C ALA A 227 -3.22 -16.17 11.86
N PRO A 228 -4.01 -15.49 11.00
CA PRO A 228 -4.47 -16.03 9.74
C PRO A 228 -3.34 -16.56 8.83
N LYS A 229 -3.49 -17.78 8.31
CA LYS A 229 -2.48 -18.45 7.46
C LYS A 229 -2.24 -17.78 6.10
N ASN A 230 -3.12 -16.89 5.68
CA ASN A 230 -2.96 -16.10 4.46
C ASN A 230 -2.20 -14.78 4.70
N ILE A 231 -1.76 -14.51 5.93
CA ILE A 231 -0.90 -13.37 6.25
C ILE A 231 0.56 -13.82 6.28
N VAL A 232 1.40 -13.04 5.60
CA VAL A 232 2.86 -13.14 5.63
C VAL A 232 3.40 -11.85 6.24
N LYS A 233 4.20 -12.00 7.31
CA LYS A 233 4.90 -10.88 7.96
C LYS A 233 6.16 -10.59 7.16
N ILE A 234 6.41 -9.36 6.75
CA ILE A 234 7.57 -9.01 5.91
C ILE A 234 8.68 -8.40 6.75
N VAL A 235 8.36 -7.38 7.54
CA VAL A 235 9.31 -6.65 8.37
C VAL A 235 8.89 -6.71 9.83
N VAL A 236 9.87 -6.87 10.71
CA VAL A 236 9.67 -6.90 12.16
C VAL A 236 10.75 -6.11 12.89
N THR A 237 10.51 -5.72 14.13
CA THR A 237 11.57 -5.21 15.03
C THR A 237 12.58 -6.32 15.39
N SER A 238 13.66 -5.94 16.07
CA SER A 238 14.43 -6.93 16.84
C SER A 238 13.65 -7.39 18.09
N GLU A 239 14.24 -8.29 18.87
CA GLU A 239 13.68 -8.69 20.17
C GLU A 239 13.68 -7.56 21.21
N ASN A 240 14.41 -6.47 20.96
CA ASN A 240 14.46 -5.27 21.81
C ASN A 240 13.44 -4.20 21.40
N GLY A 241 12.48 -4.58 20.54
CA GLY A 241 11.33 -3.76 20.24
C GLY A 241 10.57 -3.46 21.52
N ARG A 242 9.93 -2.29 21.56
CA ARG A 242 9.12 -1.82 22.69
C ARG A 242 7.90 -1.04 22.20
N ILE A 243 6.76 -1.32 22.80
CA ILE A 243 5.54 -0.53 22.59
C ILE A 243 5.56 0.71 23.47
N VAL A 244 5.35 1.86 22.85
CA VAL A 244 5.24 3.17 23.48
C VAL A 244 3.86 3.75 23.15
N GLU A 245 3.32 4.51 24.10
CA GLU A 245 2.04 5.19 23.97
C GLU A 245 2.26 6.68 24.18
N HIS A 246 1.91 7.45 23.17
CA HIS A 246 2.08 8.90 23.17
C HIS A 246 0.76 9.62 23.44
N GLN A 247 -0.41 8.99 23.28
CA GLN A 247 -1.69 9.66 23.45
C GLN A 247 -1.88 10.16 24.89
N PRO A 248 -2.52 11.34 25.08
CA PRO A 248 -2.74 11.89 26.40
C PRO A 248 -3.67 10.98 27.21
N ARG A 249 -3.26 10.58 28.41
CA ARG A 249 -4.01 9.64 29.26
C ARG A 249 -5.23 10.24 29.98
N GLN A 250 -5.59 11.50 29.70
CA GLN A 250 -6.71 12.13 30.38
C GLN A 250 -8.03 11.57 29.83
N PRO A 251 -9.02 11.21 30.68
CA PRO A 251 -10.33 10.76 30.20
C PRO A 251 -10.96 11.79 29.24
N GLY A 252 -11.31 11.36 28.03
CA GLY A 252 -11.87 12.23 26.99
C GLY A 252 -10.84 12.99 26.15
N ALA A 253 -9.53 12.76 26.37
CA ALA A 253 -8.51 13.22 25.43
C ALA A 253 -8.75 12.59 24.04
N PRO A 254 -8.55 13.35 22.96
CA PRO A 254 -8.68 12.81 21.61
C PRO A 254 -7.60 11.76 21.37
N GLY A 255 -7.91 10.69 20.63
CA GLY A 255 -6.94 9.65 20.23
C GLY A 255 -7.46 8.24 20.46
N GLU A 256 -7.07 7.32 19.59
CA GLU A 256 -7.25 5.90 19.86
C GLU A 256 -6.04 5.38 20.64
N PHE A 257 -6.29 4.47 21.57
CA PHE A 257 -5.23 3.75 22.29
C PHE A 257 -5.01 2.38 21.64
N GLY A 258 -3.83 1.83 21.87
CA GLY A 258 -3.50 0.45 21.47
C GLY A 258 -4.61 -0.55 21.77
N LYS A 259 -5.03 -1.27 20.73
CA LYS A 259 -6.13 -2.24 20.75
C LYS A 259 -5.65 -3.67 20.98
N ALA A 260 -4.47 -4.03 20.46
CA ALA A 260 -3.88 -5.37 20.64
C ALA A 260 -2.63 -5.34 21.52
N HIS A 261 -1.74 -4.39 21.25
CA HIS A 261 -0.49 -4.21 21.99
C HIS A 261 -0.68 -3.33 23.23
N ARG A 262 0.19 -3.53 24.21
CA ARG A 262 0.14 -2.78 25.49
C ARG A 262 1.42 -2.01 25.72
N VAL A 263 1.30 -0.82 26.28
CA VAL A 263 2.42 0.05 26.63
C VAL A 263 3.45 -0.69 27.48
N GLY A 264 4.72 -0.60 27.10
CA GLY A 264 5.83 -1.24 27.80
C GLY A 264 6.04 -2.72 27.45
N GLU A 265 5.19 -3.31 26.61
CA GLU A 265 5.45 -4.62 26.03
C GLU A 265 6.80 -4.60 25.28
N GLN A 266 7.60 -5.66 25.46
CA GLN A 266 8.88 -5.86 24.79
C GLN A 266 8.83 -7.12 23.94
N GLY A 267 9.53 -7.10 22.81
CA GLY A 267 9.66 -8.26 21.94
C GLY A 267 9.71 -7.88 20.47
N VAL A 268 9.27 -8.82 19.63
CA VAL A 268 9.24 -8.67 18.18
C VAL A 268 7.84 -8.20 17.74
N PHE A 269 7.77 -7.06 17.06
CA PHE A 269 6.55 -6.47 16.54
C PHE A 269 6.58 -6.43 15.02
N VAL A 270 5.42 -6.59 14.38
CA VAL A 270 5.28 -6.46 12.92
C VAL A 270 5.10 -4.99 12.56
N LEU A 271 5.86 -4.52 11.59
CA LEU A 271 5.89 -3.14 11.11
C LEU A 271 5.25 -3.03 9.73
#